data_AF-A0A1M6UFS7-F1
#
_entry.id   AF-A0A1M6UFS7-F1
#
_cell.length_a   1.000
_cell.length_b   1.000
_cell.length_c   1.000
_cell.angle_alpha   90.00
_cell.angle_beta   90.00
_cell.angle_gamma   90.00
#
_symmetry.space_group_name_H-M   'P 1'
#
loop_
_entity.id
_entity.type
_entity.pdbx_description
1 polymer ?
#
loop_
_entity_poly.entity_id
_entity_poly.type
_entity_poly.pdbx_seq_one_letter_code
_entity_poly.pdbx_strand_id
1 'polypeptide(L)'
;MSKLRIRRHADRDVAEAYYLAAVDRATPSVPPLIAARREAKWAEVQAGDGPILQAEAEALGCSLQEVIDSVTAARRQWCEDEAQREAARVRAKALIRQADTPAEMHRIAAPWCD
;
A
#
# COMPACT_ATOMS: atom_id res chain seq x y z
N MET A 1 -24.52 8.68 -14.65
CA MET A 1 -24.44 7.63 -15.70
C MET A 1 -23.06 7.00 -15.65
N SER A 2 -22.94 5.76 -15.17
CA SER A 2 -21.68 5.00 -15.24
C SER A 2 -21.50 4.48 -16.67
N LYS A 3 -20.37 4.77 -17.31
CA LYS A 3 -20.07 4.26 -18.66
C LYS A 3 -19.61 2.80 -18.51
N LEU A 4 -20.34 1.85 -19.09
CA LEU A 4 -19.91 0.47 -19.22
C LEU A 4 -18.65 0.42 -20.11
N ARG A 5 -17.48 0.21 -19.50
CA ARG A 5 -16.23 -0.06 -20.22
C ARG A 5 -16.12 -1.57 -20.46
N ILE A 6 -16.35 -1.99 -21.70
CA ILE A 6 -16.11 -3.38 -22.13
C ILE A 6 -14.68 -3.47 -22.65
N ARG A 7 -13.84 -4.29 -22.01
CA ARG A 7 -12.51 -4.64 -22.52
C ARG A 7 -12.57 -6.00 -23.21
N ARG A 8 -11.92 -6.11 -24.37
CA ARG A 8 -11.78 -7.36 -25.12
C ARG A 8 -10.31 -7.79 -25.10
N HIS A 9 -10.08 -9.09 -24.94
CA HIS A 9 -8.77 -9.72 -25.00
C HIS A 9 -8.78 -10.77 -26.11
N ALA A 10 -7.63 -10.99 -26.75
CA ALA A 10 -7.51 -11.95 -27.85
C ALA A 10 -7.72 -13.39 -27.38
N ASP A 11 -7.18 -13.71 -26.20
CA ASP A 11 -7.29 -14.99 -25.54
C ASP A 11 -7.21 -14.83 -24.00
N ARG A 12 -7.26 -15.96 -23.29
CA ARG A 12 -7.16 -16.03 -21.83
C ARG A 12 -5.80 -15.54 -21.32
N ASP A 13 -4.71 -15.89 -21.98
CA ASP A 13 -3.35 -15.60 -21.51
C ASP A 13 -3.05 -14.10 -21.59
N VAL A 14 -3.53 -13.44 -22.65
CA VAL A 14 -3.50 -11.98 -22.79
C VAL A 14 -4.36 -11.30 -21.73
N ALA A 15 -5.52 -11.86 -21.38
CA ALA A 15 -6.34 -11.35 -20.30
C ALA A 15 -5.64 -11.51 -18.93
N GLU A 16 -5.07 -12.68 -18.66
CA GLU A 16 -4.34 -12.99 -17.43
C GLU A 16 -3.18 -12.02 -17.23
N ALA A 17 -2.30 -11.88 -18.24
CA ALA A 17 -1.16 -10.98 -18.19
C ALA A 17 -1.59 -9.52 -17.94
N TYR A 18 -2.67 -9.09 -18.60
CA TYR A 18 -3.23 -7.75 -18.41
C TYR A 18 -3.70 -7.52 -16.97
N TYR A 19 -4.48 -8.44 -16.41
CA TYR A 19 -5.06 -8.27 -15.06
C TYR A 19 -4.02 -8.45 -13.96
N LEU A 20 -3.05 -9.35 -14.12
CA LEU A 20 -1.91 -9.44 -13.20
C LEU A 20 -1.13 -8.11 -13.15
N ALA A 21 -0.87 -7.51 -14.32
CA ALA A 21 -0.19 -6.22 -14.40
C ALA A 21 -1.05 -5.08 -13.82
N ALA A 22 -2.38 -5.16 -13.90
CA ALA A 22 -3.26 -4.19 -13.28
C ALA A 22 -3.17 -4.23 -11.75
N VAL A 23 -3.19 -5.44 -11.17
CA VAL A 23 -2.98 -5.64 -9.73
C VAL A 23 -1.62 -5.11 -9.27
N ASP A 24 -0.57 -5.25 -10.10
CA ASP A 24 0.76 -4.72 -9.77
C ASP A 24 0.84 -3.19 -9.77
N ARG A 25 0.25 -2.55 -10.78
CA ARG A 25 0.24 -1.07 -10.90
C ARG A 25 -0.55 -0.38 -9.81
N ALA A 26 -1.52 -1.06 -9.22
CA ALA A 26 -2.39 -0.55 -8.16
C ALA A 26 -1.67 -0.31 -6.84
N THR A 27 -0.40 -0.71 -6.70
CA THR A 27 0.37 -0.51 -5.48
C THR A 27 0.79 0.97 -5.40
N PRO A 28 0.23 1.76 -4.46
CA PRO A 28 0.66 3.15 -4.32
C PRO A 28 2.11 3.17 -3.86
N SER A 29 2.98 3.83 -4.63
CA SER A 29 4.35 4.08 -4.19
C SER A 29 4.37 5.26 -3.22
N VAL A 30 5.02 5.08 -2.07
CA VAL A 30 5.35 6.22 -1.21
C VAL A 30 6.44 7.01 -1.92
N PRO A 31 6.28 8.33 -2.14
CA PRO A 31 7.32 9.15 -2.75
C PRO A 31 8.66 9.00 -1.99
N PRO A 32 9.80 8.87 -2.68
CA PRO A 32 11.09 8.56 -2.03
C PRO A 32 11.46 9.51 -0.88
N LEU A 33 11.17 10.80 -1.04
CA LEU A 33 11.44 11.80 -0.01
C LEU A 33 10.59 11.57 1.26
N ILE A 34 9.33 11.15 1.10
CA ILE A 34 8.44 10.84 2.23
C ILE A 34 8.93 9.58 2.94
N ALA A 35 9.33 8.55 2.17
CA ALA A 35 9.89 7.33 2.73
C ALA A 35 11.18 7.60 3.52
N ALA A 36 12.09 8.39 2.96
CA ALA A 36 13.34 8.78 3.63
C ALA A 36 13.08 9.56 4.94
N ARG A 37 12.13 10.51 4.93
CA ARG A 37 11.77 11.25 6.14
C ARG A 37 11.16 10.36 7.22
N ARG A 38 10.30 9.41 6.84
CA ARG A 38 9.73 8.42 7.77
C ARG A 38 10.81 7.54 8.39
N GLU A 39 11.78 7.11 7.60
CA GLU A 39 12.86 6.27 8.09
C GLU A 39 13.83 7.03 9.00
N ALA A 40 14.16 8.28 8.67
CA ALA A 40 14.95 9.14 9.56
C ALA A 40 14.24 9.34 10.92
N LYS A 41 12.93 9.62 10.91
CA LYS A 41 12.13 9.77 12.13
C LYS A 41 12.07 8.47 12.94
N TRP A 42 11.99 7.32 12.26
CA TRP A 42 12.02 6.01 12.92
C TRP A 42 13.38 5.72 13.56
N ALA A 43 14.49 6.11 12.92
CA ALA A 43 15.82 5.97 13.51
C ALA A 43 15.96 6.75 14.84
N GLU A 44 15.40 7.96 14.92
CA GLU A 44 15.37 8.74 16.17
C GLU A 44 14.49 8.06 17.24
N VAL A 45 13.35 7.47 16.85
CA VAL A 45 12.52 6.69 17.78
C VAL A 45 13.31 5.53 18.38
N GLN A 46 14.07 4.81 17.55
CA GLN A 46 14.89 3.69 18.00
C GLN A 46 16.05 4.14 18.90
N ALA A 47 16.54 5.38 18.74
CA ALA A 47 17.52 5.99 19.63
C ALA A 47 16.90 6.54 20.94
N GLY A 48 15.57 6.68 20.99
CA GLY A 48 14.84 7.25 22.12
C GLY A 48 14.91 8.78 22.20
N ASP A 49 15.56 9.44 21.22
CA ASP A 49 15.72 10.88 21.15
C ASP A 49 16.17 11.31 19.74
N GLY A 50 15.99 12.58 19.41
CA GLY A 50 16.51 13.17 18.19
C GLY A 50 15.87 14.51 17.80
N PRO A 51 16.53 15.28 16.93
CA PRO A 51 16.09 16.63 16.58
C PRO A 51 14.73 16.69 15.87
N ILE A 52 14.35 15.68 15.07
CA ILE A 52 13.03 15.63 14.42
C ILE A 52 11.95 15.40 15.47
N LEU A 53 12.16 14.47 16.40
CA LEU A 53 11.19 14.17 17.46
C LEU A 53 11.05 15.31 18.46
N GLN A 54 12.17 15.94 18.87
CA GLN A 54 12.16 17.09 19.76
C GLN A 54 11.43 18.28 19.13
N ALA A 55 11.71 18.60 17.87
CA ALA A 55 11.02 19.68 17.16
C ALA A 55 9.50 19.42 17.06
N GLU A 56 9.09 18.16 16.91
CA GLU A 56 7.68 17.80 16.87
C GLU A 56 7.02 17.86 18.26
N ALA A 57 7.72 17.43 19.31
CA ALA A 57 7.24 17.56 20.69
C ALA A 57 7.04 19.04 21.08
N GLU A 58 8.00 19.91 20.70
CA GLU A 58 7.89 21.36 20.89
C GLU A 58 6.73 21.94 20.10
N ALA A 59 6.60 21.60 18.82
CA ALA A 59 5.53 22.10 17.96
C ALA A 59 4.12 21.67 18.42
N LEU A 60 4.00 20.47 19.00
CA LEU A 60 2.74 19.93 19.50
C LEU A 60 2.49 20.27 20.97
N GLY A 61 3.48 20.81 21.69
CA GLY A 61 3.37 21.14 23.11
C GLY A 61 3.21 19.90 24.00
N CYS A 62 3.78 18.76 23.60
CA CYS A 62 3.72 17.50 24.35
C CYS A 62 5.12 16.99 24.72
N SER A 63 5.18 15.90 25.48
CA SER A 63 6.46 15.27 25.83
C SER A 63 7.06 14.50 24.65
N LEU A 64 8.39 14.39 24.64
CA LEU A 64 9.11 13.54 23.68
C LEU A 64 8.59 12.10 23.69
N GLN A 65 8.27 11.56 24.87
CA GLN A 65 7.76 10.20 25.00
C GLN A 65 6.39 10.03 24.31
N GLU A 66 5.49 11.00 24.42
CA GLU A 66 4.20 10.96 23.71
C GLU A 66 4.38 10.94 22.19
N VAL A 67 5.36 11.69 21.67
CA VAL A 67 5.71 11.64 20.24
C VAL A 67 6.27 10.27 19.85
N ILE A 68 7.20 9.72 20.64
CA ILE A 68 7.79 8.39 20.41
C ILE A 68 6.70 7.31 20.36
N ASP A 69 5.77 7.32 21.32
CA ASP A 69 4.69 6.34 21.40
C ASP A 69 3.75 6.46 20.20
N SER A 70 3.39 7.68 19.82
CA SER A 70 2.55 7.97 18.66
C SER A 70 3.19 7.50 17.35
N VAL A 71 4.48 7.80 17.14
CA VAL A 71 5.21 7.36 15.95
C VAL A 71 5.34 5.83 15.90
N THR A 72 5.57 5.20 17.05
CA THR A 72 5.63 3.73 17.16
C THR A 72 4.30 3.08 16.81
N ALA A 73 3.20 3.60 17.34
CA ALA A 73 1.86 3.11 17.01
C ALA A 73 1.55 3.27 15.51
N ALA A 74 1.88 4.44 14.94
CA ALA A 74 1.70 4.70 13.52
C ALA A 74 2.56 3.77 12.64
N ARG A 75 3.80 3.46 13.04
CA ARG A 75 4.67 2.52 12.32
C ARG A 75 4.08 1.12 12.32
N ARG A 76 3.56 0.65 13.47
CA ARG A 76 2.92 -0.67 13.58
C ARG A 76 1.69 -0.76 12.67
N GLN A 77 0.78 0.20 12.76
CA GLN A 77 -0.41 0.24 11.91
C GLN A 77 -0.04 0.23 10.43
N TRP A 78 0.96 1.03 10.03
CA TRP A 78 1.39 1.06 8.64
C TRP A 78 1.96 -0.28 8.16
N CYS A 79 2.79 -0.95 8.98
CA CYS A 79 3.30 -2.28 8.66
C CYS A 79 2.19 -3.32 8.56
N GLU A 80 1.18 -3.26 9.43
CA GLU A 80 0.01 -4.14 9.37
C GLU A 80 -0.82 -3.91 8.11
N ASP A 81 -1.10 -2.65 7.77
CA ASP A 81 -1.83 -2.27 6.57
C ASP A 81 -1.08 -2.70 5.30
N GLU A 82 0.24 -2.53 5.27
CA GLU A 82 1.10 -2.96 4.16
C GLU A 82 1.08 -4.48 4.01
N ALA A 83 1.21 -5.22 5.10
CA ALA A 83 1.16 -6.69 5.09
C ALA A 83 -0.21 -7.20 4.61
N GLN A 84 -1.31 -6.59 5.06
CA GLN A 84 -2.67 -6.94 4.62
C GLN A 84 -2.88 -6.66 3.13
N ARG A 85 -2.42 -5.50 2.65
CA ARG A 85 -2.47 -5.15 1.22
C ARG A 85 -1.66 -6.12 0.37
N GLU A 86 -0.46 -6.45 0.80
CA GLU A 86 0.40 -7.41 0.08
C GLU A 86 -0.23 -8.81 0.06
N ALA A 87 -0.78 -9.27 1.19
CA ALA A 87 -1.50 -10.54 1.25
C ALA A 87 -2.72 -10.55 0.31
N ALA A 88 -3.50 -9.47 0.28
CA ALA A 88 -4.63 -9.32 -0.64
C ALA A 88 -4.16 -9.33 -2.11
N ARG A 89 -3.02 -8.70 -2.41
CA ARG A 89 -2.43 -8.66 -3.76
C ARG A 89 -2.02 -10.05 -4.23
N VAL A 90 -1.29 -10.78 -3.39
CA VAL A 90 -0.86 -12.17 -3.66
C VAL A 90 -2.09 -13.05 -3.88
N ARG A 91 -3.12 -12.92 -3.03
CA ARG A 91 -4.38 -13.66 -3.18
C ARG A 91 -5.10 -13.32 -4.49
N ALA A 92 -5.21 -12.05 -4.85
CA ALA A 92 -5.83 -11.63 -6.10
C ALA A 92 -5.12 -12.23 -7.31
N LYS A 93 -3.77 -12.22 -7.32
CA LYS A 93 -2.98 -12.87 -8.37
C LYS A 93 -3.22 -14.37 -8.46
N ALA A 94 -3.32 -15.06 -7.32
CA ALA A 94 -3.64 -16.49 -7.30
C ALA A 94 -5.02 -16.76 -7.90
N LEU A 95 -6.03 -15.98 -7.51
CA LEU A 95 -7.39 -16.08 -8.04
C LEU A 95 -7.46 -15.77 -9.54
N ILE A 96 -6.72 -14.78 -10.04
CA ILE A 96 -6.65 -14.46 -11.48
C ILE A 96 -6.13 -15.66 -12.29
N ARG A 97 -5.08 -16.33 -11.81
CA ARG A 97 -4.53 -17.53 -12.47
C ARG A 97 -5.48 -18.72 -12.48
N GLN A 98 -6.38 -18.78 -11.49
CA GLN A 98 -7.39 -19.82 -11.37
C GLN A 98 -8.69 -19.49 -12.12
N ALA A 99 -8.85 -18.25 -12.61
CA ALA A 99 -10.06 -17.84 -13.32
C ALA A 99 -10.11 -18.47 -14.72
N ASP A 100 -11.30 -18.92 -15.10
CA ASP A 100 -11.56 -19.53 -16.40
C ASP A 100 -11.87 -18.48 -17.45
N THR A 101 -12.44 -17.34 -17.03
CA THR A 101 -12.93 -16.31 -17.95
C THR A 101 -12.31 -14.93 -17.69
N PRO A 102 -12.13 -14.10 -18.74
CA PRO A 102 -11.72 -12.70 -18.57
C PRO A 102 -12.68 -11.88 -17.69
N ALA A 103 -13.96 -12.25 -17.65
CA ALA A 103 -14.96 -11.60 -16.81
C ALA A 103 -14.75 -11.87 -15.31
N GLU A 104 -14.26 -13.05 -14.95
CA GLU A 104 -13.86 -13.37 -13.58
C GLU A 104 -12.57 -12.65 -13.19
N MET A 105 -11.57 -12.67 -14.07
CA MET A 105 -10.33 -11.92 -13.86
C MET A 105 -10.60 -10.43 -13.63
N HIS A 106 -11.52 -9.86 -14.41
CA HIS A 106 -11.96 -8.47 -14.22
C HIS A 106 -12.59 -8.24 -12.84
N ARG A 107 -13.51 -9.12 -12.40
CA ARG A 107 -14.15 -9.00 -11.08
C ARG A 107 -13.13 -9.09 -9.94
N ILE A 108 -12.13 -9.95 -10.06
CA ILE A 108 -11.06 -10.11 -9.07
C ILE A 108 -10.14 -8.87 -9.07
N ALA A 109 -9.82 -8.34 -10.25
CA ALA A 109 -8.93 -7.19 -10.42
C ALA A 109 -9.63 -5.84 -10.18
N ALA A 110 -10.97 -5.78 -10.17
CA ALA A 110 -11.73 -4.53 -10.06
C ALA A 110 -11.34 -3.66 -8.84
N PRO A 111 -11.11 -4.20 -7.63
CA PRO A 111 -10.64 -3.39 -6.49
C PRO A 111 -9.23 -2.79 -6.67
N TRP A 112 -8.49 -3.25 -7.67
CA TRP A 112 -7.13 -2.81 -8.01
C TRP A 112 -7.09 -1.94 -9.28
N CYS A 113 -8.24 -1.74 -9.94
CA CYS A 113 -8.31 -0.99 -11.18
C CYS A 113 -9.13 0.29 -10.93
N ASP A 114 -8.46 1.43 -10.89
CA ASP A 114 -9.09 2.76 -11.04
C ASP A 114 -9.58 3.00 -12.49
#